data_AF-A0A925DYH2-F1
#
_entry.id   AF-A0A925DYH2-F1
#
_cell.length_a   1.000
_cell.length_b   1.000
_cell.length_c   1.000
_cell.angle_alpha   90.00
_cell.angle_beta   90.00
_cell.angle_gamma   90.00
#
_symmetry.space_group_name_H-M   'P 1'
#
loop_
_entity.id
_entity.type
_entity.pdbx_description
1 polymer ?
#
loop_
_entity_poly.entity_id
_entity_poly.type
_entity_poly.pdbx_seq_one_letter_code
_entity_poly.pdbx_strand_id
1 'polypeptide(L)'
;RDTSGVMIGARNPQTATMLQKQFADRKTKKIYLAIVEGVPKALKAQIDLPIGRNPSAPSTFKVDVKGKAALTKYEVIAATDTSALVKMYPRTGRTHQLRVHMKYINNPIMGDKVYGKASDRLYLHAASLEITIPVSDRRVFEAPIPKEFIDKFPQAK
;
A
#
# COMPACT_ATOMS: atom_id res chain seq x y z
N ARG A 1 8.48 -8.47 3.16
CA ARG A 1 8.76 -9.06 1.81
C ARG A 1 7.49 -9.69 1.23
N ASP A 2 6.34 -9.47 1.87
CA ASP A 2 5.17 -10.35 1.78
C ASP A 2 4.02 -9.73 0.98
N THR A 3 4.20 -8.48 0.51
CA THR A 3 3.26 -7.81 -0.37
C THR A 3 3.33 -8.44 -1.76
N SER A 4 2.18 -8.83 -2.28
CA SER A 4 2.05 -9.39 -3.64
C SER A 4 1.72 -8.30 -4.66
N GLY A 5 1.78 -8.62 -5.96
CA GLY A 5 1.32 -7.75 -7.05
C GLY A 5 2.44 -7.15 -7.88
N VAL A 6 2.14 -6.01 -8.53
CA VAL A 6 3.02 -5.40 -9.53
C VAL A 6 4.36 -5.00 -8.92
N MET A 7 5.44 -5.43 -9.57
CA MET A 7 6.80 -4.97 -9.33
C MET A 7 7.41 -4.51 -10.65
N ILE A 8 8.25 -3.47 -10.57
CA ILE A 8 9.02 -2.99 -11.72
C ILE A 8 10.51 -3.03 -11.42
N GLY A 9 11.28 -3.54 -12.38
CA GLY A 9 12.74 -3.51 -12.39
C GLY A 9 13.24 -2.90 -13.68
N ALA A 10 14.30 -2.09 -13.59
CA ALA A 10 15.01 -1.58 -14.75
C ALA A 10 16.08 -2.58 -15.20
N ARG A 11 16.24 -2.76 -16.52
CA ARG A 11 17.29 -3.62 -17.10
C ARG A 11 18.59 -2.87 -17.41
N ASN A 12 18.60 -1.54 -17.28
CA ASN A 12 19.78 -0.71 -17.47
C ASN A 12 19.77 0.52 -16.53
N PRO A 13 20.94 1.13 -16.26
CA PRO A 13 21.05 2.26 -15.33
C PRO A 13 20.24 3.50 -15.75
N GLN A 14 20.18 3.81 -17.04
CA GLN A 14 19.44 4.98 -17.55
C GLN A 14 17.95 4.88 -17.21
N THR A 15 17.36 3.71 -17.46
CA THR A 15 15.95 3.43 -17.12
C THR A 15 15.76 3.42 -15.61
N ALA A 16 16.72 2.91 -14.83
CA ALA A 16 16.65 2.94 -13.38
C ALA A 16 16.55 4.38 -12.84
N THR A 17 17.41 5.28 -13.32
CA THR A 17 17.39 6.70 -12.94
C THR A 17 16.08 7.38 -13.37
N MET A 18 15.61 7.12 -14.59
CA MET A 18 14.33 7.64 -15.08
C MET A 18 13.15 7.20 -14.19
N LEU A 19 13.07 5.91 -13.86
CA LEU A 19 12.00 5.38 -13.01
C LEU A 19 12.11 5.96 -11.60
N GLN A 20 13.30 5.94 -10.98
CA GLN A 20 13.52 6.50 -9.65
C GLN A 20 13.06 7.97 -9.56
N LYS A 21 13.37 8.78 -10.58
CA LYS A 21 12.90 10.17 -10.67
C LYS A 21 11.38 10.27 -10.70
N GLN A 22 10.68 9.41 -11.45
CA GLN A 22 9.21 9.42 -11.46
C GLN A 22 8.60 9.10 -10.09
N PHE A 23 9.19 8.17 -9.33
CA PHE A 23 8.75 7.87 -7.97
C PHE A 23 9.05 9.03 -7.01
N ALA A 24 10.23 9.67 -7.12
CA ALA A 24 10.61 10.82 -6.32
C ALA A 24 9.71 12.04 -6.58
N ASP A 25 9.43 12.32 -7.85
CA ASP A 25 8.54 13.39 -8.33
C ASP A 25 7.06 13.08 -8.10
N ARG A 26 6.71 11.88 -7.57
CA ARG A 26 5.33 11.42 -7.32
C ARG A 26 4.46 11.38 -8.58
N LYS A 27 5.07 11.15 -9.75
CA LYS A 27 4.40 11.04 -11.05
C LYS A 27 3.71 9.69 -11.26
N THR A 28 4.12 8.67 -10.50
CA THR A 28 3.53 7.34 -10.57
C THR A 28 2.18 7.30 -9.88
N LYS A 29 1.20 6.59 -10.46
CA LYS A 29 -0.04 6.25 -9.76
C LYS A 29 0.02 4.80 -9.32
N LYS A 30 -0.32 4.55 -8.06
CA LYS A 30 -0.30 3.21 -7.47
C LYS A 30 -1.66 2.94 -6.87
N ILE A 31 -2.16 1.74 -7.10
CA ILE A 31 -3.37 1.23 -6.48
C ILE A 31 -3.01 -0.06 -5.76
N TYR A 32 -3.37 -0.11 -4.49
CA TYR A 32 -3.25 -1.29 -3.66
C TYR A 32 -4.63 -1.75 -3.20
N LEU A 33 -4.78 -3.05 -3.02
CA LEU A 33 -5.87 -3.65 -2.28
C LEU A 33 -5.33 -4.21 -0.98
N ALA A 34 -6.06 -4.01 0.11
CA ALA A 34 -5.79 -4.69 1.36
C ALA A 34 -7.08 -5.17 2.02
N ILE A 35 -6.97 -6.26 2.77
CA ILE A 35 -7.97 -6.63 3.76
C ILE A 35 -7.47 -6.13 5.11
N VAL A 36 -8.29 -5.34 5.79
CA VAL A 36 -7.98 -4.80 7.12
C VAL A 36 -8.86 -5.44 8.19
N GLU A 37 -8.36 -5.49 9.41
CA GLU A 37 -9.12 -5.89 10.59
C GLU A 37 -10.11 -4.79 10.99
N GLY A 38 -11.35 -5.17 11.28
CA GLY A 38 -12.47 -4.25 11.50
C GLY A 38 -12.86 -3.44 10.26
N VAL A 39 -13.76 -2.48 10.45
CA VAL A 39 -14.19 -1.56 9.39
C VAL A 39 -13.70 -0.14 9.73
N PRO A 40 -12.95 0.53 8.83
CA PRO A 40 -12.58 1.92 9.02
C PRO A 40 -13.80 2.81 9.25
N LYS A 41 -13.75 3.67 10.28
CA LYS A 41 -14.88 4.57 10.63
C LYS A 41 -15.32 5.45 9.47
N ALA A 42 -14.35 5.94 8.69
CA ALA A 42 -14.61 6.66 7.46
C ALA A 42 -14.45 5.71 6.28
N LEU A 43 -15.50 5.54 5.47
CA LEU A 43 -15.45 4.68 4.28
C LEU A 43 -14.49 5.22 3.20
N LYS A 44 -14.19 6.52 3.22
CA LYS A 44 -13.21 7.15 2.34
C LYS A 44 -12.52 8.27 3.09
N ALA A 45 -11.19 8.25 3.11
CA ALA A 45 -10.42 9.28 3.79
C ALA A 45 -9.01 9.42 3.22
N GLN A 46 -8.33 10.46 3.72
CA GLN A 46 -6.93 10.71 3.48
C GLN A 46 -6.18 10.65 4.81
N ILE A 47 -5.12 9.84 4.86
CA ILE A 47 -4.19 9.77 5.98
C ILE A 47 -2.93 10.54 5.55
N ASP A 48 -2.80 11.76 6.04
CA ASP A 48 -1.65 12.64 5.83
C ASP A 48 -0.85 12.77 7.13
N LEU A 49 -0.10 11.71 7.42
CA LEU A 49 0.64 11.58 8.67
C LEU A 49 2.07 11.15 8.37
N PRO A 50 3.10 11.93 8.78
CA PRO A 50 4.48 11.58 8.50
C PRO A 50 4.91 10.29 9.20
N ILE A 51 5.88 9.59 8.60
CA ILE A 51 6.36 8.29 9.09
C ILE A 51 7.85 8.37 9.40
N GLY A 52 8.21 7.94 10.61
CA GLY A 52 9.57 7.84 11.11
C GLY A 52 9.95 6.40 11.48
N ARG A 53 11.25 6.16 11.71
CA ARG A 53 11.69 4.92 12.36
C ARG A 53 11.18 4.90 13.80
N ASN A 54 10.88 3.72 14.32
CA ASN A 54 10.53 3.58 15.72
C ASN A 54 11.81 3.45 16.58
N PRO A 55 12.11 4.38 17.50
CA PRO A 55 13.31 4.31 18.32
C PRO A 55 13.37 3.08 19.23
N SER A 56 12.22 2.62 19.75
CA SER A 56 12.15 1.46 20.65
C SER A 56 12.18 0.11 19.94
N ALA A 57 11.95 0.09 18.62
CA ALA A 57 12.04 -1.11 17.79
C ALA A 57 12.57 -0.71 16.40
N PRO A 58 13.90 -0.58 16.24
CA PRO A 58 14.54 0.07 15.08
C PRO A 58 14.27 -0.58 13.71
N SER A 59 13.78 -1.82 13.69
CA SER A 59 13.33 -2.55 12.49
C SER A 59 11.92 -2.17 12.03
N THR A 60 11.20 -1.35 12.81
CA THR A 60 9.82 -0.94 12.56
C THR A 60 9.70 0.57 12.34
N PHE A 61 8.52 0.98 11.91
CA PHE A 61 8.18 2.37 11.56
C PHE A 61 6.89 2.76 12.27
N LYS A 62 6.74 4.04 12.60
CA LYS A 62 5.54 4.57 13.24
C LYS A 62 5.17 5.91 12.64
N VAL A 63 3.92 6.33 12.85
CA VAL A 63 3.56 7.74 12.66
C VAL A 63 4.38 8.57 13.64
N ASP A 64 5.07 9.57 13.11
CA ASP A 64 5.98 10.43 13.86
C ASP A 64 5.95 11.82 13.24
N VAL A 65 5.66 12.84 14.05
CA VAL A 65 5.63 14.24 13.61
C VAL A 65 6.98 14.72 13.06
N LYS A 66 8.10 14.13 13.50
CA LYS A 66 9.45 14.40 12.97
C LYS A 66 9.81 13.48 11.79
N GLY A 67 8.87 12.64 11.36
CA GLY A 67 9.03 11.69 10.28
C GLY A 67 9.02 12.32 8.89
N LYS A 68 9.18 11.48 7.86
CA LYS A 68 9.07 11.92 6.46
C LYS A 68 7.60 11.99 6.06
N ALA A 69 7.21 13.08 5.40
CA ALA A 69 5.85 13.27 4.89
C ALA A 69 5.36 12.03 4.11
N ALA A 70 4.17 11.57 4.47
CA ALA A 70 3.56 10.38 3.92
C ALA A 70 2.04 10.54 3.78
N LEU A 71 1.54 10.28 2.57
CA LEU A 71 0.16 10.52 2.20
C LEU A 71 -0.46 9.30 1.55
N THR A 72 -1.55 8.81 2.12
CA THR A 72 -2.33 7.69 1.62
C THR A 72 -3.80 8.08 1.54
N LYS A 73 -4.42 8.00 0.36
CA LYS A 73 -5.89 8.02 0.25
C LYS A 73 -6.39 6.58 0.28
N TYR A 74 -7.56 6.35 0.83
CA TYR A 74 -8.18 5.03 0.79
C TYR A 74 -9.70 5.11 0.64
N GLU A 75 -10.28 3.99 0.24
CA GLU A 75 -11.71 3.78 0.06
C GLU A 75 -12.05 2.33 0.43
N VAL A 76 -13.03 2.15 1.30
CA VAL A 76 -13.59 0.84 1.64
C VAL A 76 -14.49 0.42 0.47
N ILE A 77 -14.16 -0.70 -0.16
CA ILE A 77 -14.90 -1.25 -1.30
C ILE A 77 -16.00 -2.19 -0.83
N ALA A 78 -15.68 -3.00 0.18
CA ALA A 78 -16.59 -3.96 0.78
C ALA A 78 -16.22 -4.16 2.25
N ALA A 79 -17.19 -4.58 3.06
CA ALA A 79 -16.99 -4.82 4.48
C ALA A 79 -17.81 -6.03 4.93
N THR A 80 -17.31 -6.69 5.98
CA THR A 80 -18.04 -7.62 6.84
C THR A 80 -18.11 -7.02 8.24
N ASP A 81 -18.71 -7.73 9.20
CA ASP A 81 -18.77 -7.26 10.59
C ASP A 81 -17.39 -7.12 11.25
N THR A 82 -16.38 -7.85 10.75
CA THR A 82 -15.06 -7.98 11.40
C THR A 82 -13.88 -7.57 10.52
N SER A 83 -14.11 -7.22 9.25
CA SER A 83 -13.03 -6.87 8.32
C SER A 83 -13.53 -6.04 7.14
N ALA A 84 -12.62 -5.38 6.43
CA ALA A 84 -12.96 -4.64 5.24
C ALA A 84 -11.93 -4.81 4.11
N LEU A 85 -12.42 -4.85 2.88
CA LEU A 85 -11.62 -4.71 1.67
C LEU A 85 -11.44 -3.22 1.35
N VAL A 86 -10.19 -2.77 1.29
CA VAL A 86 -9.82 -1.37 1.15
C VAL A 86 -8.95 -1.17 -0.08
N LYS A 87 -9.36 -0.25 -0.95
CA LYS A 87 -8.53 0.30 -2.03
C LYS A 87 -7.70 1.45 -1.50
N MET A 88 -6.41 1.43 -1.76
CA MET A 88 -5.47 2.43 -1.26
C MET A 88 -4.66 3.05 -2.40
N TYR A 89 -4.43 4.35 -2.30
CA TYR A 89 -3.76 5.18 -3.28
C TYR A 89 -2.62 5.96 -2.60
N PRO A 90 -1.46 5.32 -2.36
CA PRO A 90 -0.33 6.00 -1.73
C PRO A 90 0.29 7.02 -2.70
N ARG A 91 0.27 8.30 -2.32
CA ARG A 91 0.92 9.38 -3.08
C ARG A 91 2.43 9.37 -2.89
N THR A 92 2.88 9.04 -1.69
CA THR A 92 4.29 8.81 -1.35
C THR A 92 4.62 7.31 -1.36
N GLY A 93 5.86 6.94 -1.07
CA GLY A 93 6.31 5.54 -1.02
C GLY A 93 7.25 5.29 0.16
N ARG A 94 6.82 5.63 1.39
CA ARG A 94 7.64 5.37 2.58
C ARG A 94 7.61 3.89 2.95
N THR A 95 8.68 3.41 3.58
CA THR A 95 8.76 2.02 4.05
C THR A 95 7.57 1.71 4.95
N HIS A 96 6.87 0.61 4.64
CA HIS A 96 5.68 0.16 5.37
C HIS A 96 4.52 1.18 5.43
N GLN A 97 4.48 2.20 4.56
CA GLN A 97 3.53 3.31 4.67
C GLN A 97 2.08 2.87 4.88
N LEU A 98 1.55 2.04 3.99
CA LEU A 98 0.15 1.57 4.06
C LEU A 98 -0.11 0.79 5.36
N ARG A 99 0.82 -0.07 5.76
CA ARG A 99 0.75 -0.90 6.96
C ARG A 99 0.70 -0.04 8.23
N VAL A 100 1.60 0.95 8.32
CA VAL A 100 1.69 1.89 9.45
C VAL A 100 0.45 2.79 9.52
N HIS A 101 0.00 3.33 8.38
CA HIS A 101 -1.19 4.20 8.32
C HIS A 101 -2.46 3.44 8.71
N MET A 102 -2.65 2.23 8.21
CA MET A 102 -3.81 1.39 8.56
C MET A 102 -3.80 0.99 10.04
N LYS A 103 -2.62 0.64 10.59
CA LYS A 103 -2.48 0.44 12.04
C LYS A 103 -2.81 1.70 12.84
N TYR A 104 -2.36 2.87 12.40
CA TYR A 104 -2.59 4.12 13.12
C TYR A 104 -4.08 4.44 13.29
N ILE A 105 -4.90 4.13 12.29
CA ILE A 105 -6.37 4.32 12.38
C ILE A 105 -7.10 3.16 13.09
N ASN A 106 -6.37 2.24 13.72
CA ASN A 106 -6.88 1.04 14.40
C ASN A 106 -7.53 -0.01 13.49
N ASN A 107 -7.17 -0.03 12.21
CA ASN A 107 -7.59 -1.07 11.26
C ASN A 107 -6.36 -1.67 10.57
N PRO A 108 -5.48 -2.39 11.31
CA PRO A 108 -4.27 -2.95 10.71
C PRO A 108 -4.60 -3.89 9.55
N ILE A 109 -3.66 -4.01 8.62
CA ILE A 109 -3.78 -4.96 7.51
C ILE A 109 -3.75 -6.39 8.08
N MET A 110 -4.70 -7.21 7.66
CA MET A 110 -4.81 -8.61 8.07
C MET A 110 -3.55 -9.39 7.70
N GLY A 111 -3.06 -10.20 8.64
CA GLY A 111 -1.86 -11.02 8.47
C GLY A 111 -0.55 -10.25 8.53
N ASP A 112 -0.60 -8.97 8.90
CA ASP A 112 0.59 -8.16 9.15
C ASP A 112 1.27 -8.56 10.47
N LYS A 113 2.33 -9.34 10.36
CA LYS A 113 3.11 -9.86 11.51
C LYS A 113 3.83 -8.78 12.34
N VAL A 114 3.94 -7.55 11.83
CA VAL A 114 4.69 -6.46 12.49
C VAL A 114 3.74 -5.46 13.15
N TYR A 115 2.66 -5.11 12.47
CA TYR A 115 1.75 -4.04 12.90
C TYR A 115 0.35 -4.54 13.31
N GLY A 116 0.03 -5.79 13.05
CA GLY A 116 -1.25 -6.42 13.34
C GLY A 116 -1.08 -7.84 13.88
N LYS A 117 -2.05 -8.69 13.59
CA LYS A 117 -2.00 -10.11 13.94
C LYS A 117 -1.47 -10.92 12.74
N ALA A 118 -0.52 -11.81 13.01
CA ALA A 118 -0.03 -12.75 12.01
C ALA A 118 -1.15 -13.67 11.50
N SER A 119 -1.07 -14.03 10.22
CA SER A 119 -1.97 -14.99 9.59
C SER A 119 -1.20 -15.79 8.52
N ASP A 120 -1.91 -16.54 7.70
CA ASP A 120 -1.40 -17.32 6.57
C ASP A 120 -0.57 -16.46 5.60
N ARG A 121 -1.02 -15.24 5.32
CA ARG A 121 -0.31 -14.27 4.47
C ARG A 121 -0.59 -12.83 4.86
N LEU A 122 0.24 -11.91 4.36
CA LEU A 122 -0.09 -10.49 4.39
C LEU A 122 -1.12 -10.18 3.31
N TYR A 123 -2.29 -9.67 3.71
CA TYR A 123 -3.33 -9.25 2.79
C TYR A 123 -3.10 -7.81 2.31
N LEU A 124 -1.97 -7.60 1.64
CA LEU A 124 -1.64 -6.38 0.90
C LEU A 124 -1.18 -6.74 -0.51
N HIS A 125 -1.83 -6.16 -1.52
CA HIS A 125 -1.59 -6.45 -2.92
C HIS A 125 -1.44 -5.16 -3.73
N ALA A 126 -0.33 -5.02 -4.45
CA ALA A 126 -0.10 -3.95 -5.43
C ALA A 126 -0.87 -4.27 -6.72
N ALA A 127 -2.14 -3.88 -6.77
CA ALA A 127 -3.05 -4.22 -7.86
C ALA A 127 -2.68 -3.56 -9.18
N SER A 128 -2.28 -2.28 -9.14
CA SER A 128 -1.94 -1.54 -10.36
C SER A 128 -0.84 -0.50 -10.13
N LEU A 129 0.00 -0.32 -11.15
CA LEU A 129 1.05 0.68 -11.23
C LEU A 129 1.00 1.37 -12.60
N GLU A 130 0.83 2.68 -12.58
CA GLU A 130 0.85 3.54 -13.76
C GLU A 130 2.13 4.40 -13.77
N ILE A 131 2.90 4.31 -14.85
CA ILE A 131 4.19 4.98 -15.03
C ILE A 131 4.39 5.42 -16.49
N THR A 132 5.41 6.25 -16.72
CA THR A 132 5.93 6.51 -18.05
C THR A 132 7.10 5.57 -18.33
N ILE A 133 7.04 4.82 -19.43
CA ILE A 133 8.13 3.96 -19.90
C ILE A 133 9.09 4.73 -20.82
N PRO A 134 10.31 4.21 -21.09
CA PRO A 134 11.17 4.76 -22.14
C PRO A 134 10.38 4.89 -23.45
N VAL A 135 10.62 5.96 -24.23
CA VAL A 135 9.78 6.49 -25.33
C VAL A 135 8.61 7.40 -24.92
N SER A 136 8.55 7.83 -23.65
CA SER A 136 7.54 8.78 -23.13
C SER A 136 6.09 8.28 -23.20
N ASP A 137 5.90 6.97 -23.34
CA ASP A 137 4.58 6.33 -23.35
C ASP A 137 4.10 6.07 -21.92
N ARG A 138 2.84 6.40 -21.62
CA ARG A 138 2.26 6.26 -20.28
C ARG A 138 1.46 4.97 -20.22
N ARG A 139 1.90 4.02 -19.38
CA ARG A 139 1.33 2.68 -19.30
C ARG A 139 0.83 2.34 -17.91
N VAL A 140 -0.24 1.54 -17.88
CA VAL A 140 -0.78 0.91 -16.69
C VAL A 140 -0.39 -0.56 -16.71
N PHE A 141 0.15 -1.05 -15.61
CA PHE A 141 0.44 -2.45 -15.37
C PHE A 141 -0.45 -2.93 -14.24
N GLU A 142 -1.10 -4.07 -14.44
CA GLU A 142 -2.02 -4.66 -13.46
C GLU A 142 -1.56 -6.07 -13.12
N ALA A 143 -1.76 -6.45 -11.85
CA ALA A 143 -1.55 -7.81 -11.38
C ALA A 143 -2.91 -8.45 -11.09
N PRO A 144 -3.10 -9.74 -11.41
CA PRO A 144 -4.31 -10.45 -11.05
C PRO A 144 -4.45 -10.50 -9.53
N ILE A 145 -5.68 -10.26 -9.07
CA ILE A 145 -5.98 -10.27 -7.64
C ILE A 145 -5.86 -11.71 -7.12
N PRO A 146 -5.12 -11.95 -6.02
CA PRO A 146 -4.95 -13.30 -5.49
C PRO A 146 -6.29 -13.90 -5.08
N LYS A 147 -6.46 -15.22 -5.31
CA LYS A 147 -7.71 -15.92 -5.02
C LYS A 147 -8.14 -15.75 -3.56
N GLU A 148 -7.19 -15.71 -2.63
CA GLU A 148 -7.44 -15.55 -1.19
C GLU A 148 -8.11 -14.21 -0.84
N PHE A 149 -7.95 -13.18 -1.67
CA PHE A 149 -8.73 -11.93 -1.53
C PHE A 149 -10.17 -12.15 -1.98
N ILE A 150 -10.38 -12.82 -3.11
CA ILE A 150 -11.70 -13.08 -3.69
C ILE A 150 -12.50 -14.04 -2.80
N ASP A 151 -11.85 -15.06 -2.24
CA ASP A 151 -12.46 -16.02 -1.32
C ASP A 151 -12.98 -15.34 -0.05
N LYS A 152 -12.32 -14.27 0.42
CA LYS A 152 -12.77 -13.45 1.56
C LYS A 152 -13.76 -12.37 1.17
N PHE A 153 -13.56 -11.75 0.02
CA PHE A 153 -14.37 -10.67 -0.52
C PHE A 153 -14.60 -10.89 -2.02
N PRO A 154 -15.71 -11.53 -2.41
CA PRO A 154 -16.04 -11.76 -3.82
C PRO A 154 -16.15 -10.47 -4.64
N GLN A 155 -16.39 -9.33 -3.99
CA GLN A 155 -16.42 -7.97 -4.55
C GLN A 155 -15.04 -7.45 -4.95
N ALA A 156 -13.96 -8.20 -4.67
CA ALA A 156 -12.63 -7.88 -5.14
C ALA A 156 -12.45 -8.08 -6.66
N LYS A 157 -13.41 -8.71 -7.35
CA LYS A 157 -13.36 -8.95 -8.81
C LYS A 157 -13.41 -7.68 -9.64
#